data_AF-A0AAU1PCK4-F1
#
_entry.id   AF-A0AAU1PCK4-F1
#
_cell.length_a   1.000
_cell.length_b   1.000
_cell.length_c   1.000
_cell.angle_alpha   90.00
_cell.angle_beta   90.00
_cell.angle_gamma   90.00
#
_symmetry.space_group_name_H-M   'P 1'
#
loop_
_entity.id
_entity.type
_entity.pdbx_description
1 polymer ?
#
loop_
_entity_poly.entity_id
_entity_poly.type
_entity_poly.pdbx_seq_one_letter_code
_entity_poly.pdbx_strand_id
1 'polypeptide(L)'
;MSVPRTPRLPRGGVVTTAATALAALALTAAGLSSASAHAAAPAGNAAAVGQAAATHRVLFDNTKAETAGNADWIISTSQPDPLGQKSSPSAETDWTGALSSWGVALQKSGGYVLNTLPSGRTITYGDSSNAQDLGKFDTFVLPEPNIRLSAAEKTAVMTFVKNGGGLFLISDHNNSDRNNDGYDSPAVINDLLTNNGVDNTDPFGFSVDLLDVSTDNPRAISDSSNPVLHGPFGTVTGSILRDGTTFTLKPNDNPAVKGLLYRTGYSGNSGAFFVTSTFGSGRVAIWGDSSPADDGTGQSGNTLYDGWNDPAGTDAALALNATAWLAGSGTSGGTTTGTTSGGTTGGTGGCASTQLLANPGFESGGSSWSASSGVITNATAEAAHSGSYKAWLDGYGQATTDTLSQSVAVPSGCAATLTFWLHVDTAETGSTAYDTLKAQVLNSSGTVLSTLATYSNLDAATGYTQRSFNLGAYAGQTVTVKFTGVEGSKLQTSFVIDDTALTVS
;
A
#
# COMPACT_ATOMS: atom_id res chain seq x y z
N MET A 1 -31.42 -52.55 13.46
CA MET A 1 -32.03 -53.74 12.81
C MET A 1 -33.44 -53.38 12.36
N SER A 2 -33.69 -53.56 11.06
CA SER A 2 -34.99 -53.76 10.39
C SER A 2 -36.00 -52.60 10.30
N VAL A 3 -35.93 -51.89 9.17
CA VAL A 3 -37.05 -51.32 8.38
C VAL A 3 -37.59 -52.49 7.52
N PRO A 4 -38.91 -52.68 7.21
CA PRO A 4 -39.60 -51.86 6.20
C PRO A 4 -41.15 -51.77 6.28
N ARG A 5 -41.74 -50.83 5.52
CA ARG A 5 -43.02 -51.01 4.79
C ARG A 5 -43.41 -49.77 3.95
N THR A 6 -43.49 -49.98 2.64
CA THR A 6 -44.49 -49.42 1.69
C THR A 6 -45.21 -50.64 1.09
N PRO A 7 -46.45 -50.60 0.50
CA PRO A 7 -46.91 -49.63 -0.52
C PRO A 7 -48.44 -49.34 -0.62
N ARG A 8 -48.85 -48.37 -1.49
CA ARG A 8 -49.87 -48.46 -2.58
C ARG A 8 -50.58 -47.14 -2.93
N LEU A 9 -50.77 -46.92 -4.24
CA LEU A 9 -51.63 -45.93 -4.94
C LEU A 9 -53.08 -46.45 -5.11
N PRO A 10 -54.07 -45.58 -5.46
CA PRO A 10 -54.60 -45.50 -6.85
C PRO A 10 -54.99 -44.05 -7.32
N ARG A 11 -54.71 -43.62 -8.56
CA ARG A 11 -55.51 -43.55 -9.83
C ARG A 11 -56.73 -42.60 -9.89
N GLY A 12 -56.77 -41.74 -10.94
CA GLY A 12 -58.00 -41.24 -11.60
C GLY A 12 -57.82 -40.11 -12.67
N GLY A 13 -58.29 -40.36 -13.91
CA GLY A 13 -58.65 -39.43 -15.05
C GLY A 13 -57.53 -38.64 -15.76
N VAL A 14 -57.12 -38.77 -17.04
CA VAL A 14 -57.75 -38.88 -18.41
C VAL A 14 -58.65 -37.65 -18.73
N VAL A 15 -58.53 -36.83 -19.80
CA VAL A 15 -58.62 -37.07 -21.27
C VAL A 15 -58.40 -35.73 -22.06
N THR A 16 -57.47 -35.71 -23.05
CA THR A 16 -57.45 -35.09 -24.43
C THR A 16 -57.91 -33.62 -24.70
N THR A 17 -57.66 -32.90 -25.81
CA THR A 17 -56.99 -32.93 -27.16
C THR A 17 -57.00 -31.44 -27.63
N ALA A 18 -56.28 -30.91 -28.61
CA ALA A 18 -56.16 -31.28 -30.02
C ALA A 18 -55.06 -30.46 -30.73
N ALA A 19 -54.50 -31.04 -31.78
CA ALA A 19 -53.58 -30.44 -32.74
C ALA A 19 -54.26 -30.30 -34.12
N THR A 20 -53.71 -29.47 -35.02
CA THR A 20 -53.74 -29.55 -36.51
C THR A 20 -53.15 -28.24 -37.08
N ALA A 21 -52.60 -28.12 -38.29
CA ALA A 21 -51.78 -28.93 -39.21
C ALA A 21 -51.38 -28.00 -40.39
N LEU A 22 -50.31 -28.36 -41.12
CA LEU A 22 -49.62 -27.64 -42.20
C LEU A 22 -50.44 -27.27 -43.46
N ALA A 23 -49.94 -26.28 -44.24
CA ALA A 23 -49.87 -26.35 -45.71
C ALA A 23 -48.78 -25.42 -46.30
N ALA A 24 -48.12 -25.86 -47.37
CA ALA A 24 -47.08 -25.16 -48.13
C ALA A 24 -47.52 -24.98 -49.60
N LEU A 25 -47.05 -23.93 -50.29
CA LEU A 25 -46.90 -23.89 -51.76
C LEU A 25 -45.94 -22.76 -52.20
N ALA A 26 -45.18 -23.00 -53.27
CA ALA A 26 -44.07 -22.19 -53.80
C ALA A 26 -44.36 -21.62 -55.20
N LEU A 27 -43.77 -20.46 -55.60
CA LEU A 27 -43.12 -20.22 -56.92
C LEU A 27 -42.46 -18.81 -57.11
N THR A 28 -41.17 -18.83 -57.48
CA THR A 28 -40.31 -18.01 -58.40
C THR A 28 -40.30 -16.45 -58.50
N ALA A 29 -39.14 -15.89 -58.12
CA ALA A 29 -38.15 -15.02 -58.83
C ALA A 29 -38.52 -13.64 -59.47
N ALA A 30 -37.88 -12.56 -58.99
CA ALA A 30 -37.02 -11.63 -59.74
C ALA A 30 -36.39 -10.49 -58.86
N GLY A 31 -35.06 -10.32 -58.93
CA GLY A 31 -34.41 -8.99 -59.05
C GLY A 31 -33.98 -8.18 -57.81
N LEU A 32 -32.64 -8.04 -57.67
CA LEU A 32 -31.86 -6.89 -57.18
C LEU A 32 -31.63 -6.68 -55.66
N SER A 33 -30.53 -7.29 -55.21
CA SER A 33 -29.41 -6.77 -54.40
C SER A 33 -29.57 -5.49 -53.56
N SER A 34 -29.39 -5.64 -52.24
CA SER A 34 -28.48 -4.82 -51.43
C SER A 34 -28.01 -5.63 -50.23
N ALA A 35 -26.70 -5.81 -50.13
CA ALA A 35 -26.04 -6.67 -49.16
C ALA A 35 -26.05 -6.05 -47.75
N SER A 36 -26.50 -6.85 -46.77
CA SER A 36 -26.15 -6.69 -45.35
C SER A 36 -25.75 -8.06 -44.84
N ALA A 37 -24.44 -8.35 -44.84
CA ALA A 37 -23.91 -9.59 -44.32
C ALA A 37 -24.16 -9.66 -42.80
N HIS A 38 -25.11 -10.51 -42.40
CA HIS A 38 -25.08 -11.18 -41.10
C HIS A 38 -24.19 -12.41 -41.26
N ALA A 39 -23.06 -12.45 -40.56
CA ALA A 39 -22.28 -13.67 -40.39
C ALA A 39 -21.98 -13.86 -38.90
N ALA A 40 -22.32 -15.06 -38.45
CA ALA A 40 -22.29 -15.54 -37.08
C ALA A 40 -20.87 -15.58 -36.48
N ALA A 41 -20.85 -15.55 -35.15
CA ALA A 41 -19.68 -15.77 -34.31
C ALA A 41 -18.95 -17.09 -34.62
N PRO A 42 -17.63 -17.09 -34.43
CA PRO A 42 -16.97 -18.16 -33.71
C PRO A 42 -16.31 -17.62 -32.44
N ALA A 43 -16.21 -18.50 -31.44
CA ALA A 43 -15.71 -18.22 -30.11
C ALA A 43 -14.25 -17.74 -30.07
N GLY A 44 -13.96 -16.87 -29.11
CA GLY A 44 -12.71 -16.85 -28.35
C GLY A 44 -11.55 -16.08 -28.96
N ASN A 45 -11.33 -14.86 -28.47
CA ASN A 45 -10.00 -14.47 -28.03
C ASN A 45 -10.16 -13.55 -26.81
N ALA A 46 -9.60 -14.01 -25.69
CA ALA A 46 -9.67 -13.37 -24.39
C ALA A 46 -9.10 -11.95 -24.42
N ALA A 47 -9.71 -11.07 -23.63
CA ALA A 47 -9.30 -9.69 -23.42
C ALA A 47 -7.82 -9.62 -22.99
N ALA A 48 -7.07 -8.70 -23.60
CA ALA A 48 -5.74 -8.33 -23.14
C ALA A 48 -5.85 -7.52 -21.85
N VAL A 49 -5.28 -8.06 -20.78
CA VAL A 49 -5.26 -7.54 -19.41
C VAL A 49 -4.42 -6.25 -19.33
N GLY A 50 -5.04 -5.12 -19.02
CA GLY A 50 -4.37 -3.83 -18.79
C GLY A 50 -3.80 -3.74 -17.36
N GLN A 51 -2.55 -3.30 -17.22
CA GLN A 51 -1.74 -3.36 -15.99
C GLN A 51 -2.31 -2.55 -14.81
N ALA A 52 -2.37 -3.21 -13.64
CA ALA A 52 -2.78 -2.67 -12.35
C ALA A 52 -1.77 -1.64 -11.79
N ALA A 53 -2.26 -0.64 -11.03
CA ALA A 53 -1.41 0.13 -10.11
C ALA A 53 -0.62 -0.85 -9.22
N ALA A 54 0.68 -0.61 -9.04
CA ALA A 54 1.58 -1.58 -8.41
C ALA A 54 1.11 -1.89 -6.98
N THR A 55 0.51 -3.06 -6.81
CA THR A 55 0.12 -3.60 -5.52
C THR A 55 1.39 -3.97 -4.75
N HIS A 56 1.54 -3.48 -3.52
CA HIS A 56 2.68 -3.83 -2.67
C HIS A 56 2.55 -5.29 -2.22
N ARG A 57 3.59 -6.08 -2.48
CA ARG A 57 3.61 -7.51 -2.20
C ARG A 57 4.40 -7.74 -0.92
N VAL A 58 3.74 -8.25 0.10
CA VAL A 58 4.35 -8.51 1.41
C VAL A 58 4.37 -10.01 1.66
N LEU A 59 5.55 -10.55 1.96
CA LEU A 59 5.73 -11.93 2.36
C LEU A 59 6.02 -12.00 3.85
N PHE A 60 5.18 -12.70 4.61
CA PHE A 60 5.42 -13.05 6.00
C PHE A 60 6.10 -14.41 6.08
N ASP A 61 7.09 -14.59 6.95
CA ASP A 61 7.73 -15.88 7.16
C ASP A 61 6.90 -16.78 8.10
N ASN A 62 6.93 -18.09 7.84
CA ASN A 62 6.52 -19.14 8.78
C ASN A 62 7.49 -20.34 8.67
N THR A 63 8.74 -20.09 8.27
CA THR A 63 9.75 -21.13 8.04
C THR A 63 10.73 -21.30 9.19
N LYS A 64 10.75 -20.36 10.15
CA LYS A 64 11.65 -20.35 11.30
C LYS A 64 10.91 -20.55 12.61
N ALA A 65 9.87 -21.39 12.58
CA ALA A 65 9.11 -21.86 13.74
C ALA A 65 8.28 -20.77 14.44
N GLU A 66 7.69 -19.88 13.65
CA GLU A 66 6.80 -18.79 14.06
C GLU A 66 5.52 -19.28 14.77
N THR A 67 5.19 -20.56 14.65
CA THR A 67 4.07 -21.21 15.35
C THR A 67 4.52 -22.22 16.43
N ALA A 68 5.76 -22.14 16.93
CA ALA A 68 6.24 -23.05 17.96
C ALA A 68 5.81 -22.64 19.37
N GLY A 69 5.57 -23.63 20.23
CA GLY A 69 5.14 -23.40 21.60
C GLY A 69 3.82 -22.63 21.66
N ASN A 70 3.85 -21.45 22.30
CA ASN A 70 2.71 -20.54 22.43
C ASN A 70 2.73 -19.41 21.37
N ALA A 71 3.67 -19.43 20.43
CA ALA A 71 3.75 -18.46 19.35
C ALA A 71 2.77 -18.80 18.21
N ASP A 72 2.32 -17.78 17.50
CA ASP A 72 1.48 -17.92 16.32
C ASP A 72 1.65 -16.74 15.36
N TRP A 73 2.90 -16.41 15.04
CA TRP A 73 3.29 -15.20 14.33
C TRP A 73 3.02 -15.29 12.82
N ILE A 74 1.79 -15.63 12.47
CA ILE A 74 1.26 -15.75 11.11
C ILE A 74 0.05 -14.83 10.96
N ILE A 75 -0.21 -14.38 9.73
CA ILE A 75 -1.39 -13.55 9.42
C ILE A 75 -2.65 -14.35 9.13
N SER A 76 -2.51 -15.66 8.88
CA SER A 76 -3.60 -16.59 8.57
C SER A 76 -3.12 -18.04 8.63
N THR A 77 -4.01 -18.93 9.07
CA THR A 77 -3.87 -20.38 8.93
C THR A 77 -3.97 -20.88 7.49
N SER A 78 -4.52 -20.07 6.58
CA SER A 78 -4.47 -20.34 5.14
C SER A 78 -3.16 -19.82 4.57
N GLN A 79 -2.28 -20.75 4.19
CA GLN A 79 -0.97 -20.44 3.63
C GLN A 79 -0.78 -21.19 2.30
N PRO A 80 -0.12 -20.59 1.30
CA PRO A 80 0.55 -19.29 1.34
C PRO A 80 -0.38 -18.09 1.16
N ASP A 81 -1.63 -18.27 0.73
CA ASP A 81 -2.58 -17.18 0.48
C ASP A 81 -3.62 -17.07 1.61
N PRO A 82 -3.63 -15.97 2.40
CA PRO A 82 -4.56 -15.80 3.51
C PRO A 82 -6.02 -15.65 3.05
N LEU A 83 -6.26 -15.26 1.78
CA LEU A 83 -7.61 -15.15 1.22
C LEU A 83 -8.33 -16.51 1.11
N GLY A 84 -7.59 -17.62 1.21
CA GLY A 84 -8.17 -18.96 1.31
C GLY A 84 -8.95 -19.20 2.62
N GLN A 85 -8.63 -18.49 3.71
CA GLN A 85 -9.42 -18.54 4.95
C GLN A 85 -10.67 -17.67 4.84
N LYS A 86 -10.50 -16.43 4.35
CA LYS A 86 -11.58 -15.50 4.04
C LYS A 86 -11.18 -14.62 2.86
N SER A 87 -11.94 -14.68 1.77
CA SER A 87 -11.63 -13.97 0.52
C SER A 87 -11.86 -12.45 0.55
N SER A 88 -12.53 -11.95 1.59
CA SER A 88 -12.83 -10.52 1.76
C SER A 88 -12.88 -10.22 3.26
N PRO A 89 -11.71 -10.21 3.94
CA PRO A 89 -11.67 -9.95 5.37
C PRO A 89 -12.05 -8.50 5.66
N SER A 90 -12.79 -8.30 6.73
CA SER A 90 -13.31 -7.02 7.18
C SER A 90 -13.14 -6.82 8.68
N ALA A 91 -13.17 -7.92 9.44
CA ALA A 91 -12.81 -8.00 10.85
C ALA A 91 -11.49 -8.76 11.00
N GLU A 92 -10.75 -8.43 12.05
CA GLU A 92 -9.46 -9.02 12.39
C GLU A 92 -9.59 -10.54 12.63
N THR A 93 -10.72 -10.96 13.18
CA THR A 93 -11.10 -12.37 13.40
C THR A 93 -11.56 -13.12 12.14
N ASP A 94 -11.60 -12.46 10.97
CA ASP A 94 -11.85 -13.16 9.70
C ASP A 94 -10.68 -14.08 9.31
N TRP A 95 -9.47 -13.78 9.79
CA TRP A 95 -8.29 -14.64 9.71
C TRP A 95 -7.90 -15.13 11.12
N THR A 96 -7.02 -16.14 11.16
CA THR A 96 -6.54 -16.73 12.41
C THR A 96 -5.02 -16.81 12.36
N GLY A 97 -4.38 -16.25 13.39
CA GLY A 97 -2.94 -16.05 13.46
C GLY A 97 -2.69 -14.76 14.23
N ALA A 98 -1.77 -14.75 15.19
CA ALA A 98 -1.55 -13.61 16.09
C ALA A 98 -1.20 -12.29 15.37
N LEU A 99 -0.96 -12.31 14.06
CA LEU A 99 -0.73 -11.12 13.23
C LEU A 99 -1.91 -10.79 12.28
N SER A 100 -3.09 -11.39 12.46
CA SER A 100 -4.20 -11.27 11.50
C SER A 100 -4.64 -9.82 11.32
N SER A 101 -4.65 -9.01 12.36
CA SER A 101 -5.01 -7.59 12.35
C SER A 101 -4.11 -6.80 11.43
N TRP A 102 -2.81 -7.10 11.41
CA TRP A 102 -1.85 -6.53 10.47
C TRP A 102 -2.23 -6.89 9.04
N GLY A 103 -2.44 -8.19 8.76
CA GLY A 103 -2.81 -8.67 7.44
C GLY A 103 -4.14 -8.09 6.94
N VAL A 104 -5.18 -8.13 7.78
CA VAL A 104 -6.52 -7.62 7.49
C VAL A 104 -6.50 -6.12 7.26
N ALA A 105 -5.74 -5.35 8.05
CA ALA A 105 -5.60 -3.91 7.85
C ALA A 105 -4.93 -3.56 6.50
N LEU A 106 -3.86 -4.27 6.14
CA LEU A 106 -3.22 -4.12 4.83
C LEU A 106 -4.19 -4.51 3.70
N GLN A 107 -4.90 -5.62 3.82
CA GLN A 107 -5.87 -6.08 2.83
C GLN A 107 -7.02 -5.07 2.63
N LYS A 108 -7.56 -4.52 3.73
CA LYS A 108 -8.63 -3.50 3.72
C LYS A 108 -8.19 -2.19 3.08
N SER A 109 -6.91 -1.85 3.16
CA SER A 109 -6.38 -0.63 2.52
C SER A 109 -6.39 -0.70 0.98
N GLY A 110 -6.53 -1.90 0.41
CA GLY A 110 -6.65 -2.11 -1.05
C GLY A 110 -5.35 -1.98 -1.84
N GLY A 111 -4.22 -1.68 -1.18
CA GLY A 111 -2.91 -1.47 -1.81
C GLY A 111 -1.91 -2.63 -1.68
N TYR A 112 -2.32 -3.75 -1.08
CA TYR A 112 -1.41 -4.84 -0.71
C TYR A 112 -1.90 -6.22 -1.16
N VAL A 113 -0.94 -7.07 -1.50
CA VAL A 113 -1.10 -8.51 -1.69
C VAL A 113 -0.18 -9.19 -0.69
N LEU A 114 -0.75 -10.14 0.04
CA LEU A 114 -0.08 -10.79 1.15
C LEU A 114 0.14 -12.26 0.85
N ASN A 115 1.31 -12.76 1.20
CA ASN A 115 1.57 -14.18 1.28
C ASN A 115 2.27 -14.51 2.58
N THR A 116 2.12 -15.77 3.01
CA THR A 116 3.00 -16.39 4.00
C THR A 116 3.90 -17.39 3.30
N LEU A 117 5.19 -17.43 3.64
CA LEU A 117 6.11 -18.49 3.26
C LEU A 117 5.91 -19.66 4.24
N PRO A 118 5.25 -20.76 3.83
CA PRO A 118 4.82 -21.80 4.79
C PRO A 118 5.99 -22.60 5.38
N SER A 119 5.79 -23.16 6.57
CA SER A 119 6.74 -24.06 7.21
C SER A 119 7.20 -25.20 6.29
N GLY A 120 8.47 -25.58 6.40
CA GLY A 120 9.12 -26.58 5.53
C GLY A 120 9.50 -26.07 4.14
N ARG A 121 9.27 -24.79 3.84
CA ARG A 121 9.80 -24.11 2.64
C ARG A 121 11.12 -23.41 2.97
N THR A 122 11.74 -22.83 1.94
CA THR A 122 13.07 -22.19 2.04
C THR A 122 12.97 -20.75 1.58
N ILE A 123 13.66 -19.85 2.29
CA ILE A 123 13.79 -18.44 1.90
C ILE A 123 14.79 -18.37 0.74
N THR A 124 14.36 -17.88 -0.42
CA THR A 124 15.18 -17.79 -1.64
C THR A 124 15.13 -16.40 -2.25
N TYR A 125 16.15 -16.03 -3.01
CA TYR A 125 16.17 -14.82 -3.84
C TYR A 125 16.81 -15.13 -5.19
N GLY A 126 16.05 -14.93 -6.28
CA GLY A 126 16.48 -15.26 -7.64
C GLY A 126 16.13 -16.70 -8.08
N ASP A 127 15.41 -17.46 -7.26
CA ASP A 127 14.89 -18.78 -7.65
C ASP A 127 13.51 -18.62 -8.30
N SER A 128 13.51 -18.60 -9.64
CA SER A 128 12.27 -18.50 -10.42
C SER A 128 11.24 -19.60 -10.12
N SER A 129 11.67 -20.78 -9.66
CA SER A 129 10.82 -21.93 -9.37
C SER A 129 10.07 -21.81 -8.04
N ASN A 130 10.59 -21.00 -7.11
CA ASN A 130 9.90 -20.74 -5.85
C ASN A 130 8.83 -19.66 -6.04
N ALA A 131 7.55 -20.01 -5.86
CA ALA A 131 6.45 -19.06 -5.97
C ALA A 131 6.54 -17.93 -4.93
N GLN A 132 7.15 -18.21 -3.78
CA GLN A 132 7.39 -17.26 -2.69
C GLN A 132 8.84 -16.74 -2.66
N ASP A 133 9.56 -16.76 -3.80
CA ASP A 133 10.90 -16.17 -3.90
C ASP A 133 10.86 -14.67 -3.55
N LEU A 134 11.81 -14.20 -2.75
CA LEU A 134 11.86 -12.82 -2.28
C LEU A 134 11.89 -11.80 -3.44
N GLY A 135 12.42 -12.15 -4.61
CA GLY A 135 12.41 -11.28 -5.79
C GLY A 135 11.01 -11.00 -6.36
N LYS A 136 9.98 -11.71 -5.88
CA LYS A 136 8.57 -11.51 -6.24
C LYS A 136 7.80 -10.66 -5.23
N PHE A 137 8.46 -10.17 -4.19
CA PHE A 137 7.87 -9.36 -3.12
C PHE A 137 8.62 -8.04 -2.96
N ASP A 138 7.95 -7.06 -2.36
CA ASP A 138 8.52 -5.75 -2.07
C ASP A 138 9.00 -5.69 -0.61
N THR A 139 8.30 -6.39 0.30
CA THR A 139 8.64 -6.49 1.72
C THR A 139 8.66 -7.95 2.17
N PHE A 140 9.66 -8.31 2.97
CA PHE A 140 9.74 -9.56 3.72
C PHE A 140 9.67 -9.29 5.22
N VAL A 141 8.73 -9.94 5.90
CA VAL A 141 8.54 -9.87 7.35
C VAL A 141 9.02 -11.19 7.95
N LEU A 142 10.02 -11.13 8.84
CA LEU A 142 10.54 -12.27 9.59
C LEU A 142 10.23 -12.05 11.08
N PRO A 143 9.09 -12.58 11.57
CA PRO A 143 8.64 -12.30 12.92
C PRO A 143 9.14 -13.36 13.92
N GLU A 144 9.90 -12.94 14.92
CA GLU A 144 10.42 -13.78 16.03
C GLU A 144 10.96 -15.15 15.56
N PRO A 145 12.01 -15.17 14.72
CA PRO A 145 12.53 -16.42 14.18
C PRO A 145 13.17 -17.26 15.29
N ASN A 146 12.71 -18.49 15.42
CA ASN A 146 13.13 -19.49 16.41
C ASN A 146 14.01 -20.60 15.81
N ILE A 147 14.33 -20.53 14.52
CA ILE A 147 15.30 -21.42 13.87
C ILE A 147 16.32 -20.53 13.18
N ARG A 148 17.60 -20.87 13.29
CA ARG A 148 18.63 -20.16 12.52
C ARG A 148 18.45 -20.33 11.02
N LEU A 149 18.58 -19.22 10.30
CA LEU A 149 18.62 -19.23 8.85
C LEU A 149 19.88 -19.98 8.37
N SER A 150 19.71 -20.82 7.37
CA SER A 150 20.85 -21.43 6.68
C SER A 150 21.71 -20.36 5.98
N ALA A 151 22.96 -20.69 5.63
CA ALA A 151 23.83 -19.76 4.93
C ALA A 151 23.23 -19.23 3.61
N ALA A 152 22.51 -20.08 2.87
CA ALA A 152 21.83 -19.71 1.64
C ALA A 152 20.66 -18.74 1.89
N GLU A 153 19.87 -18.98 2.94
CA GLU A 153 18.74 -18.10 3.30
C GLU A 153 19.23 -16.74 3.79
N LYS A 154 20.29 -16.70 4.60
CA LYS A 154 20.92 -15.42 5.00
C LYS A 154 21.42 -14.65 3.79
N THR A 155 22.08 -15.32 2.86
CA THR A 155 22.53 -14.71 1.60
C THR A 155 21.35 -14.18 0.78
N ALA A 156 20.25 -14.93 0.71
CA ALA A 156 19.03 -14.54 0.00
C ALA A 156 18.40 -13.27 0.60
N VAL A 157 18.18 -13.24 1.92
CA VAL A 157 17.62 -12.08 2.64
C VAL A 157 18.49 -10.84 2.43
N MET A 158 19.80 -10.96 2.61
CA MET A 158 20.69 -9.81 2.48
C MET A 158 20.82 -9.32 1.05
N THR A 159 20.80 -10.22 0.06
CA THR A 159 20.82 -9.83 -1.36
C THR A 159 19.50 -9.15 -1.76
N PHE A 160 18.37 -9.64 -1.24
CA PHE A 160 17.06 -9.01 -1.43
C PHE A 160 17.06 -7.55 -0.92
N VAL A 161 17.49 -7.32 0.32
CA VAL A 161 17.58 -5.95 0.88
C VAL A 161 18.56 -5.10 0.08
N LYS A 162 19.77 -5.60 -0.19
CA LYS A 162 20.78 -4.86 -0.96
C LYS A 162 20.24 -4.36 -2.30
N ASN A 163 19.36 -5.13 -2.93
CA ASN A 163 18.78 -4.83 -4.25
C ASN A 163 17.45 -4.08 -4.21
N GLY A 164 17.04 -3.52 -3.07
CA GLY A 164 15.86 -2.65 -2.98
C GLY A 164 14.70 -3.23 -2.17
N GLY A 165 14.80 -4.46 -1.69
CA GLY A 165 13.79 -5.08 -0.85
C GLY A 165 13.66 -4.43 0.52
N GLY A 166 12.45 -4.43 1.07
CA GLY A 166 12.16 -4.05 2.45
C GLY A 166 12.24 -5.25 3.39
N LEU A 167 13.01 -5.17 4.46
CA LEU A 167 13.06 -6.19 5.51
C LEU A 167 12.44 -5.68 6.81
N PHE A 168 11.41 -6.35 7.31
CA PHE A 168 10.84 -6.14 8.63
C PHE A 168 11.25 -7.31 9.53
N LEU A 169 12.01 -7.03 10.58
CA LEU A 169 12.37 -7.98 11.61
C LEU A 169 11.53 -7.74 12.87
N ILE A 170 11.06 -8.80 13.51
CA ILE A 170 10.55 -8.72 14.89
C ILE A 170 11.44 -9.63 15.72
N SER A 171 12.04 -9.06 16.75
CA SER A 171 12.75 -9.80 17.78
C SER A 171 11.84 -9.96 18.99
N ASP A 172 12.29 -10.74 19.95
CA ASP A 172 11.67 -10.87 21.27
C ASP A 172 12.77 -10.80 22.35
N HIS A 173 12.49 -11.23 23.59
CA HIS A 173 13.46 -11.33 24.68
C HIS A 173 14.47 -12.47 24.53
N ASN A 174 15.55 -12.40 25.30
CA ASN A 174 16.43 -13.53 25.59
C ASN A 174 15.63 -14.55 26.43
N ASN A 175 15.67 -15.85 26.09
CA ASN A 175 14.72 -16.89 26.50
C ASN A 175 13.42 -16.99 25.66
N SER A 176 13.38 -16.39 24.47
CA SER A 176 12.28 -16.57 23.51
C SER A 176 12.35 -17.87 22.71
N ASP A 177 13.28 -18.80 22.97
CA ASP A 177 13.38 -20.11 22.32
C ASP A 177 12.12 -20.98 22.55
N ARG A 178 11.16 -20.89 21.64
CA ARG A 178 9.87 -21.59 21.68
C ARG A 178 9.95 -23.03 21.20
N ASN A 179 11.02 -23.42 20.49
CA ASN A 179 11.18 -24.76 19.91
C ASN A 179 12.24 -25.61 20.63
N ASN A 180 12.96 -25.03 21.59
CA ASN A 180 14.03 -25.64 22.39
C ASN A 180 15.22 -26.12 21.55
N ASP A 181 15.56 -25.41 20.46
CA ASP A 181 16.72 -25.70 19.62
C ASP A 181 18.02 -25.02 20.10
N GLY A 182 17.91 -24.17 21.13
CA GLY A 182 18.99 -23.43 21.77
C GLY A 182 19.23 -22.04 21.19
N TYR A 183 18.34 -21.53 20.32
CA TYR A 183 18.46 -20.20 19.72
C TYR A 183 17.21 -19.34 19.96
N ASP A 184 17.37 -18.30 20.76
CA ASP A 184 16.37 -17.24 20.91
C ASP A 184 16.34 -16.33 19.67
N SER A 185 15.21 -15.66 19.44
CA SER A 185 15.05 -14.76 18.29
C SER A 185 16.09 -13.62 18.21
N PRO A 186 16.56 -12.99 19.32
CA PRO A 186 17.69 -12.06 19.27
C PRO A 186 18.98 -12.70 18.73
N ALA A 187 19.24 -13.96 19.08
CA ALA A 187 20.44 -14.68 18.66
C ALA A 187 20.37 -15.06 17.18
N VAL A 188 19.20 -15.50 16.70
CA VAL A 188 18.97 -15.77 15.27
C VAL A 188 19.15 -14.52 14.43
N ILE A 189 18.57 -13.39 14.86
CA ILE A 189 18.70 -12.12 14.15
C ILE A 189 20.16 -11.64 14.18
N ASN A 190 20.85 -11.67 15.31
CA ASN A 190 22.26 -11.28 15.36
C ASN A 190 23.16 -12.14 14.45
N ASP A 191 22.89 -13.44 14.28
CA ASP A 191 23.60 -14.28 13.30
C ASP A 191 23.32 -13.84 11.85
N LEU A 192 22.11 -13.39 11.51
CA LEU A 192 21.83 -12.75 10.21
C LEU A 192 22.61 -11.44 10.07
N LEU A 193 22.66 -10.58 11.09
CA LEU A 193 23.33 -9.28 11.01
C LEU A 193 24.85 -9.37 10.87
N THR A 194 25.47 -10.42 11.42
CA THR A 194 26.94 -10.53 11.53
C THR A 194 27.55 -11.65 10.71
N ASN A 195 26.76 -12.60 10.21
CA ASN A 195 27.24 -13.81 9.54
C ASN A 195 26.32 -14.21 8.38
N ASN A 196 26.12 -13.33 7.40
CA ASN A 196 25.18 -13.54 6.29
C ASN A 196 25.80 -13.87 4.94
N GLY A 197 27.10 -13.65 4.76
CA GLY A 197 27.80 -13.98 3.51
C GLY A 197 27.69 -12.93 2.39
N VAL A 198 26.99 -11.82 2.61
CA VAL A 198 26.92 -10.67 1.68
C VAL A 198 27.73 -9.50 2.23
N ASP A 199 27.50 -9.16 3.50
CA ASP A 199 28.25 -8.15 4.25
C ASP A 199 28.21 -8.51 5.74
N ASN A 200 29.35 -8.94 6.27
CA ASN A 200 29.48 -9.37 7.67
C ASN A 200 30.00 -8.26 8.58
N THR A 201 29.96 -6.99 8.14
CA THR A 201 30.50 -5.84 8.87
C THR A 201 29.43 -5.00 9.56
N ASP A 202 28.31 -5.62 9.95
CA ASP A 202 27.11 -4.94 10.47
C ASP A 202 26.52 -3.93 9.46
N PRO A 203 26.05 -4.42 8.30
CA PRO A 203 25.59 -3.57 7.20
C PRO A 203 24.36 -2.72 7.55
N PHE A 204 23.63 -3.04 8.63
CA PHE A 204 22.46 -2.28 9.06
C PHE A 204 22.80 -1.29 10.18
N GLY A 205 23.99 -1.39 10.79
CA GLY A 205 24.47 -0.48 11.83
C GLY A 205 23.76 -0.67 13.17
N PHE A 206 23.28 -1.87 13.49
CA PHE A 206 22.72 -2.15 14.81
C PHE A 206 22.93 -3.61 15.21
N SER A 207 22.91 -3.87 16.51
CA SER A 207 22.81 -5.22 17.07
C SER A 207 21.57 -5.34 17.94
N VAL A 208 21.03 -6.56 18.03
CA VAL A 208 19.99 -6.89 19.00
C VAL A 208 20.65 -7.15 20.35
N ASP A 209 20.19 -6.48 21.39
CA ASP A 209 20.68 -6.74 22.74
C ASP A 209 20.14 -8.10 23.22
N LEU A 210 20.95 -8.88 23.93
CA LEU A 210 20.49 -10.13 24.55
C LEU A 210 19.91 -9.82 25.93
N LEU A 211 18.71 -9.24 25.94
CA LEU A 211 18.02 -8.78 27.14
C LEU A 211 16.64 -9.44 27.26
N ASP A 212 16.18 -9.50 28.50
CA ASP A 212 14.82 -9.86 28.87
C ASP A 212 14.21 -8.69 29.65
N VAL A 213 13.61 -7.76 28.92
CA VAL A 213 13.00 -6.56 29.47
C VAL A 213 11.53 -6.86 29.73
N SER A 214 11.16 -6.96 31.01
CA SER A 214 9.82 -7.42 31.36
C SER A 214 8.69 -6.47 30.94
N THR A 215 8.83 -5.18 31.19
CA THR A 215 7.81 -4.22 30.78
C THR A 215 8.37 -2.81 30.60
N ASP A 216 7.89 -2.14 29.56
CA ASP A 216 8.07 -0.71 29.32
C ASP A 216 6.96 -0.22 28.38
N ASN A 217 6.86 1.09 28.19
CA ASN A 217 6.06 1.68 27.11
C ASN A 217 6.95 2.63 26.31
N PRO A 218 7.74 2.10 25.35
CA PRO A 218 8.64 2.89 24.53
C PRO A 218 7.94 4.06 23.84
N ARG A 219 8.65 5.18 23.69
CA ARG A 219 8.10 6.42 23.13
C ARG A 219 8.84 6.85 21.88
N ALA A 220 8.07 7.39 20.94
CA ALA A 220 8.61 7.91 19.69
C ALA A 220 9.50 9.12 19.95
N ILE A 221 10.56 9.26 19.15
CA ILE A 221 11.34 10.49 19.09
C ILE A 221 10.53 11.62 18.45
N SER A 222 10.93 12.86 18.70
CA SER A 222 10.38 14.03 18.02
C SER A 222 11.00 14.17 16.62
N ASP A 223 10.39 13.54 15.63
CA ASP A 223 10.74 13.74 14.21
C ASP A 223 9.48 13.76 13.34
N SER A 224 8.94 14.96 13.13
CA SER A 224 7.72 15.19 12.37
C SER A 224 7.81 14.83 10.88
N SER A 225 9.02 14.59 10.38
CA SER A 225 9.27 14.25 8.98
C SER A 225 9.39 12.75 8.74
N ASN A 226 9.46 11.93 9.80
CA ASN A 226 9.72 10.52 9.66
C ASN A 226 8.48 9.77 9.11
N PRO A 227 8.60 9.06 7.97
CA PRO A 227 7.47 8.40 7.33
C PRO A 227 6.95 7.17 8.09
N VAL A 228 7.76 6.58 8.99
CA VAL A 228 7.29 5.52 9.88
C VAL A 228 6.49 6.12 11.04
N LEU A 229 6.89 7.28 11.57
CA LEU A 229 6.17 7.95 12.66
C LEU A 229 4.90 8.69 12.19
N HIS A 230 4.85 9.12 10.93
CA HIS A 230 3.77 9.96 10.38
C HIS A 230 3.29 9.45 9.01
N GLY A 231 3.21 8.14 8.86
CA GLY A 231 2.80 7.50 7.61
C GLY A 231 1.28 7.50 7.39
N PRO A 232 0.83 6.85 6.30
CA PRO A 232 -0.57 6.88 5.87
C PRO A 232 -1.54 6.19 6.83
N PHE A 233 -1.04 5.41 7.80
CA PHE A 233 -1.84 4.67 8.77
C PHE A 233 -1.93 5.38 10.13
N GLY A 234 -1.48 6.64 10.20
CA GLY A 234 -1.64 7.50 11.37
C GLY A 234 -0.32 7.87 12.04
N THR A 235 -0.43 8.59 13.16
CA THR A 235 0.74 9.04 13.93
C THR A 235 1.15 8.01 14.97
N VAL A 236 2.41 7.63 14.96
CA VAL A 236 3.03 6.81 16.00
C VAL A 236 3.51 7.69 17.14
N THR A 237 3.05 7.41 18.35
CA THR A 237 3.47 8.10 19.58
C THR A 237 4.29 7.21 20.52
N GLY A 238 4.16 5.89 20.37
CA GLY A 238 4.88 4.90 21.15
C GLY A 238 4.42 3.49 20.83
N SER A 239 4.95 2.55 21.60
CA SER A 239 4.63 1.14 21.57
C SER A 239 4.53 0.61 22.99
N ILE A 240 4.05 -0.61 23.13
CA ILE A 240 4.23 -1.40 24.35
C ILE A 240 5.47 -2.27 24.25
N LEU A 241 5.97 -2.71 25.41
CA LEU A 241 6.99 -3.74 25.57
C LEU A 241 6.53 -4.65 26.72
N ARG A 242 6.39 -5.96 26.46
CA ARG A 242 5.98 -7.03 27.37
C ARG A 242 6.91 -8.23 27.12
N ASP A 243 7.95 -8.35 27.93
CA ASP A 243 9.02 -9.37 27.78
C ASP A 243 9.72 -9.29 26.42
N GLY A 244 10.39 -8.17 26.14
CA GLY A 244 11.09 -7.93 24.87
C GLY A 244 12.57 -7.59 25.03
N THR A 245 13.16 -7.05 23.96
CA THR A 245 14.55 -6.59 23.93
C THR A 245 14.71 -5.17 23.37
N THR A 246 15.95 -4.71 23.26
CA THR A 246 16.34 -3.43 22.64
C THR A 246 17.44 -3.63 21.61
N PHE A 247 17.82 -2.53 20.98
CA PHE A 247 18.88 -2.45 20.00
C PHE A 247 19.94 -1.44 20.41
N THR A 248 21.19 -1.82 20.16
CA THR A 248 22.34 -0.92 20.22
C THR A 248 22.67 -0.44 18.81
N LEU A 249 22.70 0.88 18.61
CA LEU A 249 22.97 1.51 17.31
C LEU A 249 24.45 1.79 17.12
N LYS A 250 24.93 1.59 15.89
CA LYS A 250 26.31 1.77 15.47
C LYS A 250 26.35 2.62 14.20
N PRO A 251 26.10 3.94 14.32
CA PRO A 251 26.08 4.85 13.17
C PRO A 251 27.44 4.97 12.45
N ASN A 252 28.53 4.53 13.07
CA ASN A 252 29.83 4.43 12.41
C ASN A 252 29.90 3.29 11.38
N ASP A 253 29.13 2.22 11.60
CA ASP A 253 29.05 1.07 10.69
C ASP A 253 28.05 1.39 9.57
N ASN A 254 26.90 2.00 9.92
CA ASN A 254 25.97 2.55 8.94
C ASN A 254 25.29 3.84 9.43
N PRO A 255 25.57 5.01 8.81
CA PRO A 255 25.02 6.30 9.24
C PRO A 255 23.51 6.44 8.98
N ALA A 256 22.89 5.54 8.22
CA ALA A 256 21.44 5.52 8.01
C ALA A 256 20.66 4.91 9.18
N VAL A 257 21.34 4.22 10.12
CA VAL A 257 20.68 3.62 11.26
C VAL A 257 20.06 4.69 12.17
N LYS A 258 18.81 4.46 12.59
CA LYS A 258 18.07 5.39 13.42
C LYS A 258 17.08 4.67 14.31
N GLY A 259 17.21 4.84 15.62
CA GLY A 259 16.17 4.46 16.57
C GLY A 259 15.02 5.47 16.52
N LEU A 260 13.80 4.96 16.40
CA LEU A 260 12.57 5.75 16.29
C LEU A 260 11.77 5.73 17.58
N LEU A 261 11.72 4.60 18.27
CA LEU A 261 11.13 4.47 19.60
C LEU A 261 12.22 4.05 20.59
N TYR A 262 12.22 4.62 21.78
CA TYR A 262 13.16 4.29 22.85
C TYR A 262 12.42 3.91 24.12
N ARG A 263 13.05 3.03 24.89
CA ARG A 263 12.65 2.74 26.27
C ARG A 263 12.57 4.01 27.12
N THR A 264 11.78 3.95 28.19
CA THR A 264 11.64 5.07 29.11
C THR A 264 13.00 5.44 29.70
N GLY A 265 13.43 6.69 29.51
CA GLY A 265 14.71 7.19 29.99
C GLY A 265 15.92 6.91 29.08
N TYR A 266 15.71 6.33 27.89
CA TYR A 266 16.76 6.06 26.90
C TYR A 266 16.66 6.99 25.68
N SER A 267 17.79 7.21 25.02
CA SER A 267 17.92 7.92 23.75
C SER A 267 19.30 7.68 23.14
N GLY A 268 19.53 8.10 21.90
CA GLY A 268 20.83 7.98 21.25
C GLY A 268 21.10 6.56 20.76
N ASN A 269 22.22 5.96 21.15
CA ASN A 269 22.69 4.70 20.55
C ASN A 269 22.36 3.45 21.38
N SER A 270 21.60 3.56 22.47
CA SER A 270 21.24 2.42 23.32
C SER A 270 19.78 2.50 23.77
N GLY A 271 19.20 1.33 24.07
CA GLY A 271 17.81 1.24 24.53
C GLY A 271 16.78 1.61 23.46
N ALA A 272 17.18 1.59 22.18
CA ALA A 272 16.25 1.73 21.07
C ALA A 272 15.36 0.49 21.03
N PHE A 273 14.08 0.68 20.77
CA PHE A 273 13.07 -0.39 20.77
C PHE A 273 12.43 -0.59 19.40
N PHE A 274 12.44 0.44 18.55
CA PHE A 274 12.13 0.31 17.14
C PHE A 274 13.21 1.04 16.35
N VAL A 275 13.82 0.37 15.37
CA VAL A 275 14.97 0.89 14.61
C VAL A 275 14.69 0.78 13.13
N THR A 276 15.17 1.77 12.38
CA THR A 276 15.20 1.74 10.91
C THR A 276 16.62 1.91 10.41
N SER A 277 16.91 1.37 9.22
CA SER A 277 18.18 1.54 8.52
C SER A 277 18.01 1.31 7.02
N THR A 278 19.09 1.46 6.25
CA THR A 278 19.11 1.16 4.80
C THR A 278 20.35 0.36 4.45
N PHE A 279 20.25 -0.55 3.49
CA PHE A 279 21.41 -1.29 2.97
C PHE A 279 21.29 -1.50 1.46
N GLY A 280 22.33 -1.11 0.73
CA GLY A 280 22.23 -0.98 -0.72
C GLY A 280 21.10 -0.02 -1.09
N SER A 281 20.15 -0.48 -1.89
CA SER A 281 18.94 0.27 -2.25
C SER A 281 17.73 -0.03 -1.38
N GLY A 282 17.82 -1.00 -0.46
CA GLY A 282 16.70 -1.44 0.37
C GLY A 282 16.65 -0.78 1.74
N ARG A 283 15.60 -1.16 2.47
CA ARG A 283 15.22 -0.58 3.76
C ARG A 283 15.04 -1.69 4.78
N VAL A 284 15.35 -1.39 6.03
CA VAL A 284 15.23 -2.34 7.14
C VAL A 284 14.51 -1.66 8.30
N ALA A 285 13.55 -2.35 8.90
CA ALA A 285 12.96 -2.00 10.18
C ALA A 285 13.07 -3.19 11.12
N ILE A 286 13.27 -2.93 12.41
CA ILE A 286 13.25 -3.97 13.44
C ILE A 286 12.51 -3.49 14.69
N TRP A 287 11.68 -4.38 15.24
CA TRP A 287 10.87 -4.18 16.43
C TRP A 287 11.34 -5.13 17.54
N GLY A 288 11.54 -4.62 18.75
CA GLY A 288 12.15 -5.36 19.87
C GLY A 288 11.24 -6.35 20.60
N ASP A 289 9.99 -6.50 20.19
CA ASP A 289 9.01 -7.35 20.88
C ASP A 289 7.92 -7.77 19.89
N SER A 290 7.43 -9.01 20.02
CA SER A 290 6.31 -9.56 19.25
C SER A 290 4.94 -9.27 19.87
N SER A 291 4.87 -9.07 21.19
CA SER A 291 3.64 -8.74 21.92
C SER A 291 2.87 -7.53 21.37
N PRO A 292 3.51 -6.43 20.91
CA PRO A 292 2.80 -5.31 20.28
C PRO A 292 2.13 -5.66 18.96
N ALA A 293 2.64 -6.66 18.25
CA ALA A 293 2.10 -7.11 16.97
C ALA A 293 1.02 -8.21 17.15
N ASP A 294 1.01 -8.88 18.31
CA ASP A 294 -0.04 -9.81 18.72
C ASP A 294 -1.40 -9.11 18.81
N ASP A 295 -2.42 -9.76 18.27
CA ASP A 295 -3.79 -9.26 18.24
C ASP A 295 -4.79 -10.20 18.91
N GLY A 296 -4.32 -11.28 19.53
CA GLY A 296 -5.15 -12.27 20.20
C GLY A 296 -5.98 -13.15 19.27
N THR A 297 -5.83 -13.08 17.95
CA THR A 297 -6.60 -13.87 16.97
C THR A 297 -5.96 -15.21 16.61
N GLY A 298 -4.98 -15.66 17.39
CA GLY A 298 -4.25 -16.89 17.09
C GLY A 298 -5.04 -18.19 17.28
N GLN A 299 -4.38 -19.28 16.92
CA GLN A 299 -4.90 -20.63 16.94
C GLN A 299 -5.29 -21.10 18.36
N SER A 300 -6.28 -22.00 18.41
CA SER A 300 -6.71 -22.63 19.65
C SER A 300 -5.55 -23.32 20.37
N GLY A 301 -5.40 -23.03 21.66
CA GLY A 301 -4.33 -23.57 22.51
C GLY A 301 -3.23 -22.55 22.82
N ASN A 302 -3.17 -21.46 22.05
CA ASN A 302 -2.27 -20.34 22.35
C ASN A 302 -2.93 -19.38 23.35
N THR A 303 -2.11 -18.87 24.27
CA THR A 303 -2.44 -17.81 25.22
C THR A 303 -1.80 -16.53 24.73
N LEU A 304 -2.58 -15.74 24.01
CA LEU A 304 -2.11 -14.55 23.31
C LEU A 304 -2.67 -13.28 23.96
N TYR A 305 -2.06 -12.15 23.63
CA TYR A 305 -2.38 -10.84 24.16
C TYR A 305 -2.68 -9.87 23.02
N ASP A 306 -3.75 -9.08 23.11
CA ASP A 306 -4.03 -8.04 22.12
C ASP A 306 -3.17 -6.80 22.41
N GLY A 307 -1.92 -6.83 21.94
CA GLY A 307 -1.01 -5.68 21.96
C GLY A 307 -1.25 -4.73 20.79
N TRP A 308 -1.76 -5.23 19.67
CA TRP A 308 -2.10 -4.46 18.48
C TRP A 308 -3.03 -3.27 18.80
N ASN A 309 -4.00 -3.50 19.69
CA ASN A 309 -4.94 -2.49 20.17
C ASN A 309 -4.66 -1.96 21.60
N ASP A 310 -3.48 -2.22 22.19
CA ASP A 310 -3.17 -1.73 23.54
C ASP A 310 -3.11 -0.18 23.52
N PRO A 311 -3.94 0.52 24.32
CA PRO A 311 -3.99 1.98 24.31
C PRO A 311 -2.73 2.66 24.87
N ALA A 312 -1.79 1.91 25.47
CA ALA A 312 -0.50 2.44 25.91
C ALA A 312 0.50 2.69 24.76
N GLY A 313 0.19 2.16 23.57
CA GLY A 313 0.96 2.30 22.33
C GLY A 313 0.10 2.78 21.15
N THR A 314 0.74 2.80 19.99
CA THR A 314 0.13 3.06 18.67
C THR A 314 0.62 1.99 17.70
N ASP A 315 0.55 0.74 18.15
CA ASP A 315 1.26 -0.40 17.59
C ASP A 315 0.81 -0.73 16.16
N ALA A 316 -0.50 -0.68 15.91
CA ALA A 316 -1.07 -0.80 14.57
C ALA A 316 -0.48 0.23 13.58
N ALA A 317 -0.39 1.50 13.98
CA ALA A 317 0.15 2.55 13.12
C ALA A 317 1.65 2.34 12.84
N LEU A 318 2.40 1.88 13.85
CA LEU A 318 3.83 1.59 13.71
C LEU A 318 4.07 0.45 12.72
N ALA A 319 3.37 -0.67 12.88
CA ALA A 319 3.46 -1.84 11.99
C ALA A 319 3.13 -1.48 10.53
N LEU A 320 2.02 -0.78 10.32
CA LEU A 320 1.50 -0.46 9.00
C LEU A 320 2.33 0.64 8.30
N ASN A 321 2.73 1.69 9.02
CA ASN A 321 3.59 2.74 8.45
C ASN A 321 4.99 2.20 8.11
N ALA A 322 5.56 1.34 8.97
CA ALA A 322 6.81 0.67 8.67
C ALA A 322 6.68 -0.25 7.44
N THR A 323 5.57 -1.01 7.33
CA THR A 323 5.30 -1.83 6.13
C THR A 323 5.24 -0.99 4.86
N ALA A 324 4.52 0.14 4.88
CA ALA A 324 4.45 1.07 3.76
C ALA A 324 5.82 1.63 3.40
N TRP A 325 6.57 2.11 4.39
CA TRP A 325 7.92 2.63 4.17
C TRP A 325 8.86 1.55 3.60
N LEU A 326 8.79 0.31 4.07
CA LEU A 326 9.58 -0.80 3.54
C LEU A 326 9.20 -1.16 2.10
N ALA A 327 7.91 -1.10 1.75
CA ALA A 327 7.40 -1.43 0.42
C ALA A 327 7.66 -0.34 -0.64
N GLY A 328 8.37 0.73 -0.28
CA GLY A 328 8.69 1.84 -1.18
C GLY A 328 7.73 3.03 -1.06
N SER A 329 6.60 2.88 -0.37
CA SER A 329 5.62 3.94 -0.09
C SER A 329 6.21 4.93 0.94
N GLY A 330 6.99 5.88 0.44
CA GLY A 330 7.75 6.83 1.29
C GLY A 330 9.13 7.21 0.75
N THR A 331 9.55 6.66 -0.39
CA THR A 331 10.69 7.18 -1.17
C THR A 331 10.57 6.65 -2.60
N SER A 332 10.34 7.54 -3.58
CA SER A 332 10.57 7.24 -4.99
C SER A 332 12.07 7.15 -5.23
N GLY A 333 12.62 5.94 -5.13
CA GLY A 333 13.98 5.63 -5.53
C GLY A 333 13.93 4.62 -6.68
N GLY A 334 13.98 5.11 -7.92
CA GLY A 334 14.03 4.27 -9.10
C GLY A 334 15.38 3.54 -9.23
N THR A 335 15.29 2.27 -9.60
CA THR A 335 16.37 1.47 -10.16
C THR A 335 17.00 2.20 -11.36
N THR A 336 18.30 2.47 -11.30
CA THR A 336 19.11 2.76 -12.49
C THR A 336 20.07 1.61 -12.71
N THR A 337 19.86 0.88 -13.80
CA THR A 337 20.80 -0.13 -14.29
C THR A 337 21.94 0.59 -15.02
N GLY A 338 23.13 0.55 -14.41
CA GLY A 338 24.46 0.50 -15.03
C GLY A 338 24.90 1.62 -15.97
N THR A 339 25.99 2.31 -15.62
CA THR A 339 27.33 2.03 -16.20
C THR A 339 28.41 2.69 -15.34
N THR A 340 29.48 1.94 -15.08
CA THR A 340 30.69 2.35 -14.37
C THR A 340 31.44 3.51 -15.04
N SER A 341 31.86 4.51 -14.26
CA SER A 341 33.26 5.01 -14.26
C SER A 341 33.45 6.03 -13.13
N GLY A 342 34.54 5.89 -12.38
CA GLY A 342 34.81 6.65 -11.15
C GLY A 342 35.26 8.10 -11.34
N GLY A 343 35.32 8.82 -10.22
CA GLY A 343 35.94 10.14 -10.12
C GLY A 343 35.41 11.01 -8.98
N THR A 344 36.23 11.13 -7.94
CA THR A 344 36.28 12.08 -6.81
C THR A 344 35.54 13.44 -6.85
N THR A 345 35.04 13.83 -5.66
CA THR A 345 34.93 15.17 -5.01
C THR A 345 33.84 16.19 -5.40
N GLY A 346 32.92 16.45 -4.45
CA GLY A 346 32.57 17.79 -3.92
C GLY A 346 31.49 18.66 -4.61
N GLY A 347 30.36 18.90 -3.91
CA GLY A 347 29.62 20.18 -3.92
C GLY A 347 28.32 20.30 -4.74
N THR A 348 27.28 20.84 -4.09
CA THR A 348 25.92 21.24 -4.54
C THR A 348 24.93 20.10 -4.84
N GLY A 349 23.96 19.92 -3.93
CA GLY A 349 22.83 19.02 -4.13
C GLY A 349 21.93 19.55 -5.24
N GLY A 350 22.06 18.96 -6.42
CA GLY A 350 21.11 19.15 -7.52
C GLY A 350 19.83 18.41 -7.20
N CYS A 351 18.69 19.11 -7.23
CA CYS A 351 17.40 18.47 -7.12
C CYS A 351 17.16 17.63 -8.38
N ALA A 352 17.08 16.30 -8.20
CA ALA A 352 16.71 15.43 -9.30
C ALA A 352 15.24 15.69 -9.68
N SER A 353 14.98 15.87 -10.98
CA SER A 353 13.64 16.10 -11.51
C SER A 353 12.68 15.01 -11.03
N THR A 354 11.72 15.36 -10.16
CA THR A 354 10.83 14.37 -9.51
C THR A 354 9.39 14.87 -9.45
N GLN A 355 8.42 14.01 -9.75
CA GLN A 355 6.99 14.24 -9.55
C GLN A 355 6.62 13.97 -8.07
N LEU A 356 5.94 14.91 -7.42
CA LEU A 356 5.55 14.82 -6.02
C LEU A 356 4.09 14.43 -5.79
N LEU A 357 3.18 14.68 -6.75
CA LEU A 357 1.79 14.24 -6.65
C LEU A 357 1.72 12.74 -6.96
N ALA A 358 1.10 11.98 -6.06
CA ALA A 358 0.66 10.62 -6.31
C ALA A 358 -0.65 10.62 -7.10
N ASN A 359 -0.85 9.57 -7.90
CA ASN A 359 -2.00 9.44 -8.81
C ASN A 359 -2.28 10.72 -9.64
N PRO A 360 -1.25 11.25 -10.37
CA PRO A 360 -1.34 12.56 -11.02
C PRO A 360 -2.45 12.67 -12.07
N GLY A 361 -2.70 11.59 -12.82
CA GLY A 361 -3.78 11.51 -13.83
C GLY A 361 -5.04 10.80 -13.34
N PHE A 362 -5.23 10.62 -12.03
CA PHE A 362 -6.45 10.02 -11.44
C PHE A 362 -6.77 8.56 -11.82
N GLU A 363 -5.96 7.90 -12.65
CA GLU A 363 -6.15 6.52 -13.14
C GLU A 363 -6.28 5.45 -12.05
N SER A 364 -5.88 5.76 -10.81
CA SER A 364 -6.11 4.91 -9.63
C SER A 364 -7.37 5.29 -8.83
N GLY A 365 -8.33 5.94 -9.47
CA GLY A 365 -9.56 6.45 -8.84
C GLY A 365 -9.25 7.48 -7.75
N GLY A 366 -10.02 7.47 -6.67
CA GLY A 366 -9.83 8.37 -5.53
C GLY A 366 -8.53 8.21 -4.75
N SER A 367 -7.71 7.20 -5.05
CA SER A 367 -6.49 6.89 -4.32
C SER A 367 -5.53 8.09 -4.25
N SER A 368 -4.96 8.34 -3.06
CA SER A 368 -4.04 9.45 -2.76
C SER A 368 -4.62 10.87 -2.85
N TRP A 369 -5.87 11.04 -3.28
CA TRP A 369 -6.56 12.32 -3.33
C TRP A 369 -7.73 12.32 -2.34
N SER A 370 -7.88 13.40 -1.58
CA SER A 370 -9.10 13.66 -0.83
C SER A 370 -10.05 14.45 -1.72
N ALA A 371 -11.18 13.86 -2.10
CA ALA A 371 -12.13 14.46 -3.02
C ALA A 371 -13.58 14.33 -2.50
N SER A 372 -14.45 15.26 -2.93
CA SER A 372 -15.90 15.07 -2.79
C SER A 372 -16.34 13.78 -3.51
N SER A 373 -17.41 13.16 -3.01
CA SER A 373 -17.91 11.91 -3.58
C SER A 373 -18.29 12.09 -5.05
N GLY A 374 -17.76 11.23 -5.93
CA GLY A 374 -18.05 11.26 -7.36
C GLY A 374 -17.15 12.18 -8.19
N VAL A 375 -16.32 13.02 -7.57
CA VAL A 375 -15.41 13.93 -8.29
C VAL A 375 -14.39 13.15 -9.12
N ILE A 376 -13.74 12.14 -8.54
CA ILE A 376 -12.82 11.32 -9.32
C ILE A 376 -13.61 10.20 -9.99
N THR A 377 -13.68 10.25 -11.33
CA THR A 377 -14.64 9.47 -12.10
C THR A 377 -14.13 9.11 -13.49
N ASN A 378 -14.56 7.95 -13.99
CA ASN A 378 -14.37 7.51 -15.37
C ASN A 378 -15.67 7.66 -16.21
N ALA A 379 -16.64 8.43 -15.73
CA ALA A 379 -17.87 8.71 -16.47
C ALA A 379 -17.56 9.34 -17.84
N THR A 380 -18.16 8.83 -18.91
CA THR A 380 -17.80 9.20 -20.29
C THR A 380 -18.48 10.48 -20.79
N ALA A 381 -19.31 11.13 -19.97
CA ALA A 381 -20.01 12.36 -20.32
C ALA A 381 -19.02 13.53 -20.51
N GLU A 382 -17.95 13.54 -19.73
CA GLU A 382 -16.76 14.33 -19.96
C GLU A 382 -15.60 13.40 -20.36
N ALA A 383 -14.81 13.78 -21.35
CA ALA A 383 -13.64 13.00 -21.73
C ALA A 383 -12.48 13.28 -20.75
N ALA A 384 -11.68 12.26 -20.44
CA ALA A 384 -10.38 12.47 -19.79
C ALA A 384 -9.38 13.08 -20.79
N HIS A 385 -8.37 13.81 -20.31
CA HIS A 385 -7.29 14.31 -21.15
C HIS A 385 -6.35 13.18 -21.59
N SER A 386 -5.99 12.30 -20.65
CA SER A 386 -5.31 11.04 -20.92
C SER A 386 -5.94 9.93 -20.07
N GLY A 387 -5.67 8.67 -20.41
CA GLY A 387 -6.25 7.56 -19.64
C GLY A 387 -7.78 7.49 -19.70
N SER A 388 -8.41 7.15 -18.58
CA SER A 388 -9.87 6.93 -18.46
C SER A 388 -10.51 7.64 -17.27
N TYR A 389 -9.73 8.01 -16.26
CA TYR A 389 -10.20 8.75 -15.09
C TYR A 389 -9.82 10.23 -15.21
N LYS A 390 -10.54 11.05 -14.47
CA LYS A 390 -10.30 12.49 -14.33
C LYS A 390 -10.90 12.93 -13.00
N ALA A 391 -10.55 14.12 -12.54
CA ALA A 391 -11.33 14.80 -11.53
C ALA A 391 -12.32 15.74 -12.20
N TRP A 392 -13.62 15.46 -12.06
CA TRP A 392 -14.71 16.28 -12.55
C TRP A 392 -15.40 16.93 -11.34
N LEU A 393 -15.15 18.21 -11.15
CA LEU A 393 -15.78 19.00 -10.11
C LEU A 393 -17.01 19.71 -10.71
N ASP A 394 -18.11 19.74 -9.96
CA ASP A 394 -19.37 20.39 -10.34
C ASP A 394 -20.04 19.74 -11.59
N GLY A 395 -20.78 20.51 -12.39
CA GLY A 395 -21.50 20.01 -13.57
C GLY A 395 -22.92 19.52 -13.30
N TYR A 396 -23.52 19.88 -12.17
CA TYR A 396 -24.84 19.39 -11.75
C TYR A 396 -25.99 20.32 -12.17
N GLY A 397 -25.70 21.57 -12.54
CA GLY A 397 -26.72 22.58 -12.79
C GLY A 397 -27.49 23.01 -11.55
N GLN A 398 -26.88 22.84 -10.37
CA GLN A 398 -27.45 23.22 -9.08
C GLN A 398 -26.34 23.56 -8.09
N ALA A 399 -26.68 24.31 -7.04
CA ALA A 399 -25.68 24.85 -6.14
C ALA A 399 -24.88 23.73 -5.45
N THR A 400 -23.60 23.63 -5.80
CA THR A 400 -22.72 22.55 -5.35
C THR A 400 -21.34 23.11 -5.03
N THR A 401 -20.61 22.43 -4.15
CA THR A 401 -19.21 22.74 -3.88
C THR A 401 -18.44 21.44 -3.81
N ASP A 402 -17.62 21.21 -4.83
CA ASP A 402 -16.74 20.07 -4.88
C ASP A 402 -15.31 20.45 -4.51
N THR A 403 -14.61 19.51 -3.87
CA THR A 403 -13.21 19.68 -3.51
C THR A 403 -12.38 18.50 -3.98
N LEU A 404 -11.11 18.79 -4.27
CA LEU A 404 -10.07 17.82 -4.59
C LEU A 404 -8.77 18.30 -3.97
N SER A 405 -8.05 17.48 -3.23
CA SER A 405 -6.80 17.90 -2.60
C SER A 405 -5.81 16.77 -2.34
N GLN A 406 -4.52 17.14 -2.32
CA GLN A 406 -3.43 16.25 -1.95
C GLN A 406 -2.34 17.04 -1.22
N SER A 407 -1.85 16.47 -0.11
CA SER A 407 -0.73 17.02 0.67
C SER A 407 0.61 16.51 0.13
N VAL A 408 1.56 17.41 -0.05
CA VAL A 408 2.87 17.14 -0.65
C VAL A 408 3.98 17.88 0.10
N ALA A 409 5.07 17.17 0.38
CA ALA A 409 6.29 17.76 0.92
C ALA A 409 7.15 18.28 -0.25
N VAL A 410 7.33 19.59 -0.35
CA VAL A 410 8.21 20.20 -1.35
C VAL A 410 9.63 20.20 -0.78
N PRO A 411 10.61 19.50 -1.38
CA PRO A 411 11.97 19.46 -0.84
C PRO A 411 12.60 20.86 -0.79
N SER A 412 13.44 21.09 0.21
CA SER A 412 14.16 22.35 0.35
C SER A 412 15.19 22.52 -0.76
N GLY A 413 15.40 23.78 -1.19
CA GLY A 413 16.40 24.10 -2.21
C GLY A 413 16.04 23.74 -3.65
N CYS A 414 14.87 23.15 -3.91
CA CYS A 414 14.42 22.82 -5.26
C CYS A 414 13.50 23.88 -5.86
N ALA A 415 13.55 24.03 -7.19
CA ALA A 415 12.42 24.63 -7.90
C ALA A 415 11.23 23.69 -7.78
N ALA A 416 10.01 24.23 -7.78
CA ALA A 416 8.79 23.43 -7.76
C ALA A 416 7.77 24.04 -8.73
N THR A 417 7.16 23.21 -9.57
CA THR A 417 6.17 23.64 -10.56
C THR A 417 4.95 22.73 -10.51
N LEU A 418 3.79 23.31 -10.18
CA LEU A 418 2.49 22.64 -10.32
C LEU A 418 1.99 22.83 -11.75
N THR A 419 1.63 21.75 -12.42
CA THR A 419 0.90 21.74 -13.68
C THR A 419 -0.36 20.89 -13.56
N PHE A 420 -1.34 21.15 -14.40
CA PHE A 420 -2.53 20.31 -14.57
C PHE A 420 -3.22 20.69 -15.88
N TRP A 421 -3.95 19.76 -16.49
CA TRP A 421 -4.82 20.04 -17.62
C TRP A 421 -6.21 20.37 -17.12
N LEU A 422 -6.80 21.44 -17.65
CA LEU A 422 -8.15 21.88 -17.31
C LEU A 422 -9.00 21.98 -18.57
N HIS A 423 -10.14 21.32 -18.57
CA HIS A 423 -11.26 21.55 -19.47
C HIS A 423 -12.42 22.17 -18.69
N VAL A 424 -13.05 23.18 -19.27
CA VAL A 424 -14.23 23.83 -18.70
C VAL A 424 -15.34 23.74 -19.75
N ASP A 425 -16.43 23.09 -19.39
CA ASP A 425 -17.67 23.03 -20.18
C ASP A 425 -18.79 23.73 -19.42
N THR A 426 -19.66 24.45 -20.12
CA THR A 426 -20.73 25.21 -19.45
C THR A 426 -21.97 25.37 -20.32
N ALA A 427 -23.13 25.33 -19.65
CA ALA A 427 -24.40 25.76 -20.23
C ALA A 427 -24.72 27.24 -19.94
N GLU A 428 -23.93 27.91 -19.09
CA GLU A 428 -24.09 29.35 -18.83
C GLU A 428 -23.83 30.18 -20.09
N THR A 429 -24.58 31.28 -20.24
CA THR A 429 -24.42 32.21 -21.37
C THR A 429 -24.21 33.63 -20.88
N GLY A 430 -23.43 34.41 -21.62
CA GLY A 430 -23.12 35.80 -21.28
C GLY A 430 -21.71 35.99 -20.73
N SER A 431 -21.51 37.05 -19.94
CA SER A 431 -20.18 37.51 -19.49
C SER A 431 -20.01 37.57 -17.98
N THR A 432 -20.90 36.91 -17.22
CA THR A 432 -20.85 36.86 -15.76
C THR A 432 -20.21 35.55 -15.32
N ALA A 433 -19.23 35.63 -14.43
CA ALA A 433 -18.65 34.46 -13.76
C ALA A 433 -19.58 34.03 -12.62
N TYR A 434 -20.44 33.04 -12.88
CA TYR A 434 -21.36 32.47 -11.89
C TYR A 434 -20.72 31.34 -11.11
N ASP A 435 -19.99 30.48 -11.82
CA ASP A 435 -19.38 29.27 -11.29
C ASP A 435 -17.87 29.44 -11.29
N THR A 436 -17.17 28.89 -10.29
CA THR A 436 -15.73 29.09 -10.15
C THR A 436 -14.96 27.86 -9.73
N LEU A 437 -13.76 27.69 -10.27
CA LEU A 437 -12.76 26.74 -9.81
C LEU A 437 -11.55 27.50 -9.26
N LYS A 438 -11.18 27.27 -8.00
CA LYS A 438 -9.97 27.82 -7.39
C LYS A 438 -8.90 26.76 -7.27
N ALA A 439 -7.70 27.03 -7.79
CA ALA A 439 -6.49 26.26 -7.52
C ALA A 439 -5.69 26.95 -6.41
N GLN A 440 -5.46 26.25 -5.29
CA GLN A 440 -4.97 26.83 -4.05
C GLN A 440 -3.84 25.99 -3.44
N VAL A 441 -3.01 26.66 -2.63
CA VAL A 441 -2.00 26.05 -1.77
C VAL A 441 -2.36 26.37 -0.32
N LEU A 442 -2.46 25.34 0.51
CA LEU A 442 -2.78 25.46 1.93
C LEU A 442 -1.61 24.98 2.79
N ASN A 443 -1.50 25.47 4.02
CA ASN A 443 -0.60 24.89 5.03
C ASN A 443 -1.23 23.65 5.67
N SER A 444 -0.46 22.99 6.56
CA SER A 444 -0.89 21.79 7.28
C SER A 444 -2.11 21.99 8.20
N SER A 445 -2.42 23.21 8.61
CA SER A 445 -3.63 23.52 9.40
C SER A 445 -4.85 23.84 8.54
N GLY A 446 -4.75 23.75 7.20
CA GLY A 446 -5.83 24.02 6.27
C GLY A 446 -6.05 25.50 5.94
N THR A 447 -5.13 26.39 6.35
CA THR A 447 -5.18 27.81 5.99
C THR A 447 -4.68 28.00 4.56
N VAL A 448 -5.42 28.76 3.74
CA VAL A 448 -4.98 29.12 2.38
C VAL A 448 -3.76 30.04 2.46
N LEU A 449 -2.63 29.55 1.95
CA LEU A 449 -1.40 30.32 1.79
C LEU A 449 -1.42 31.13 0.49
N SER A 450 -1.98 30.56 -0.57
CA SER A 450 -2.13 31.24 -1.86
C SER A 450 -3.27 30.67 -2.68
N THR A 451 -3.91 31.53 -3.48
CA THR A 451 -4.80 31.12 -4.58
C THR A 451 -4.05 31.38 -5.88
N LEU A 452 -3.61 30.31 -6.53
CA LEU A 452 -2.76 30.35 -7.73
C LEU A 452 -3.54 30.86 -8.94
N ALA A 453 -4.80 30.46 -9.06
CA ALA A 453 -5.74 30.95 -10.07
C ALA A 453 -7.19 30.76 -9.63
N THR A 454 -8.09 31.53 -10.24
CA THR A 454 -9.53 31.31 -10.24
C THR A 454 -9.99 31.25 -11.69
N TYR A 455 -10.61 30.14 -12.07
CA TYR A 455 -11.28 29.94 -13.35
C TYR A 455 -12.79 30.00 -13.13
N SER A 456 -13.55 30.15 -14.22
CA SER A 456 -15.00 30.26 -14.19
C SER A 456 -15.64 29.68 -15.45
N ASN A 457 -16.97 29.69 -15.50
CA ASN A 457 -17.74 29.40 -16.71
C ASN A 457 -17.33 30.27 -17.92
N LEU A 458 -16.70 31.44 -17.71
CA LEU A 458 -16.20 32.28 -18.80
C LEU A 458 -14.90 31.75 -19.45
N ASP A 459 -14.24 30.78 -18.82
CA ASP A 459 -13.03 30.15 -19.31
C ASP A 459 -13.32 28.89 -20.15
N ALA A 460 -14.60 28.64 -20.49
CA ALA A 460 -15.02 27.52 -21.30
C ALA A 460 -14.33 27.52 -22.68
N ALA A 461 -13.76 26.37 -23.04
CA ALA A 461 -13.00 26.20 -24.27
C ALA A 461 -13.10 24.77 -24.77
N THR A 462 -12.93 24.57 -26.07
CA THR A 462 -12.94 23.22 -26.65
C THR A 462 -11.70 22.45 -26.20
N GLY A 463 -11.92 21.36 -25.46
CA GLY A 463 -10.85 20.49 -24.96
C GLY A 463 -10.03 21.09 -23.80
N TYR A 464 -8.91 20.44 -23.51
CA TYR A 464 -8.08 20.76 -22.34
C TYR A 464 -7.00 21.80 -22.64
N THR A 465 -6.70 22.63 -21.64
CA THR A 465 -5.55 23.55 -21.63
C THR A 465 -4.67 23.27 -20.41
N GLN A 466 -3.36 23.09 -20.62
CA GLN A 466 -2.42 22.93 -19.52
C GLN A 466 -2.21 24.26 -18.77
N ARG A 467 -2.26 24.20 -17.45
CA ARG A 467 -1.99 25.29 -16.50
C ARG A 467 -0.69 25.00 -15.78
N SER A 468 0.09 26.03 -15.45
CA SER A 468 1.41 25.89 -14.84
C SER A 468 1.69 27.03 -13.86
N PHE A 469 2.14 26.68 -12.65
CA PHE A 469 2.37 27.60 -11.54
C PHE A 469 3.67 27.27 -10.81
N ASN A 470 4.43 28.29 -10.44
CA ASN A 470 5.64 28.14 -9.64
C ASN A 470 5.30 28.04 -8.15
N LEU A 471 5.73 26.97 -7.50
CA LEU A 471 5.56 26.67 -6.08
C LEU A 471 6.89 26.71 -5.30
N GLY A 472 7.97 27.21 -5.89
CA GLY A 472 9.31 27.25 -5.27
C GLY A 472 9.36 28.05 -3.96
N ALA A 473 8.43 28.98 -3.73
CA ALA A 473 8.29 29.68 -2.45
C ALA A 473 7.93 28.74 -1.27
N TYR A 474 7.45 27.54 -1.58
CA TYR A 474 7.09 26.51 -0.60
C TYR A 474 8.18 25.44 -0.42
N ALA A 475 9.36 25.59 -1.05
CA ALA A 475 10.47 24.67 -0.87
C ALA A 475 10.83 24.52 0.62
N GLY A 476 10.95 23.27 1.08
CA GLY A 476 11.19 22.92 2.48
C GLY A 476 9.93 22.88 3.34
N GLN A 477 8.73 23.02 2.76
CA GLN A 477 7.46 22.97 3.47
C GLN A 477 6.58 21.83 2.95
N THR A 478 5.75 21.30 3.84
CA THR A 478 4.60 20.47 3.46
C THR A 478 3.41 21.38 3.19
N VAL A 479 2.88 21.29 1.98
CA VAL A 479 1.72 22.08 1.53
C VAL A 479 0.66 21.19 0.93
N THR A 480 -0.60 21.64 0.97
CA THR A 480 -1.70 20.94 0.32
C THR A 480 -2.07 21.69 -0.95
N VAL A 481 -1.99 21.01 -2.10
CA VAL A 481 -2.60 21.47 -3.34
C VAL A 481 -4.09 21.16 -3.26
N LYS A 482 -4.94 22.18 -3.41
CA LYS A 482 -6.39 22.05 -3.32
C LYS A 482 -7.08 22.73 -4.48
N PHE A 483 -8.03 22.04 -5.08
CA PHE A 483 -9.00 22.56 -6.02
C PHE A 483 -10.36 22.63 -5.33
N THR A 484 -11.05 23.76 -5.50
CA THR A 484 -12.42 23.95 -5.00
C THR A 484 -13.28 24.48 -6.13
N GLY A 485 -14.21 23.65 -6.58
CA GLY A 485 -15.28 24.02 -7.51
C GLY A 485 -16.49 24.56 -6.73
N VAL A 486 -17.12 25.59 -7.25
CA VAL A 486 -18.38 26.14 -6.73
C VAL A 486 -19.29 26.40 -7.92
N GLU A 487 -20.39 25.67 -7.99
CA GLU A 487 -21.46 25.85 -8.95
C GLU A 487 -22.61 26.66 -8.35
N GLY A 488 -23.19 27.54 -9.16
CA GLY A 488 -24.41 28.27 -8.90
C GLY A 488 -25.66 27.39 -9.05
N SER A 489 -26.83 28.02 -9.01
CA SER A 489 -28.10 27.31 -8.75
C SER A 489 -28.92 26.91 -9.98
N LYS A 490 -28.44 27.11 -11.21
CA LYS A 490 -29.29 27.03 -12.41
C LYS A 490 -28.74 26.28 -13.62
N LEU A 491 -27.58 26.68 -14.15
CA LEU A 491 -26.98 26.05 -15.33
C LEU A 491 -25.67 25.40 -14.92
N GLN A 492 -25.30 24.34 -15.66
CA GLN A 492 -24.14 23.55 -15.30
C GLN A 492 -22.85 24.23 -15.73
N THR A 493 -21.81 24.10 -14.93
CA THR A 493 -20.43 24.29 -15.35
C THR A 493 -19.58 23.16 -14.79
N SER A 494 -18.95 22.42 -15.69
CA SER A 494 -18.08 21.29 -15.41
C SER A 494 -16.63 21.74 -15.41
N PHE A 495 -15.93 21.51 -14.30
CA PHE A 495 -14.49 21.75 -14.20
C PHE A 495 -13.75 20.41 -14.19
N VAL A 496 -13.19 20.05 -15.33
CA VAL A 496 -12.55 18.75 -15.53
C VAL A 496 -11.03 18.92 -15.47
N ILE A 497 -10.42 18.37 -14.43
CA ILE A 497 -8.99 18.40 -14.18
C ILE A 497 -8.41 17.03 -14.48
N ASP A 498 -7.28 17.01 -15.16
CA ASP A 498 -6.56 15.78 -15.45
C ASP A 498 -5.05 16.01 -15.55
N ASP A 499 -4.26 14.93 -15.51
CA ASP A 499 -2.80 14.93 -15.66
C ASP A 499 -2.11 16.03 -14.83
N THR A 500 -2.43 16.06 -13.53
CA THR A 500 -1.79 16.96 -12.56
C THR A 500 -0.33 16.59 -12.35
N ALA A 501 0.50 17.55 -11.96
CA ALA A 501 1.90 17.28 -11.70
C ALA A 501 2.51 18.37 -10.83
N LEU A 502 3.11 18.04 -9.69
CA LEU A 502 4.02 18.91 -8.96
C LEU A 502 5.45 18.41 -9.14
N THR A 503 6.18 18.98 -10.09
CA THR A 503 7.55 18.57 -10.40
C THR A 503 8.55 19.48 -9.69
N VAL A 504 9.56 18.88 -9.06
CA VAL A 504 10.71 19.59 -8.49
C VAL A 504 11.98 19.30 -9.25
N SER A 505 12.89 20.29 -9.36
CA SER A 505 14.15 20.22 -10.13
C SER A 505 15.19 21.19 -9.64
#